data_AF-A0A843HPS4-F1
#
_entry.id   AF-A0A843HPS4-F1
#
_cell.length_a   1.000
_cell.length_b   1.000
_cell.length_c   1.000
_cell.angle_alpha   90.00
_cell.angle_beta   90.00
_cell.angle_gamma   90.00
#
_symmetry.space_group_name_H-M   'P 1'
#
loop_
_entity.id
_entity.type
_entity.pdbx_description
1 polymer ?
#
loop_
_entity_poly.entity_id
_entity_poly.type
_entity_poly.pdbx_seq_one_letter_code
_entity_poly.pdbx_strand_id
1 'polypeptide(L)'
;EGVERENELVALGKKYGINIIGPNSLGITDSHSLLNASFSQIMPPTGNIAFISQSGAMMVAIIDWSVTSGIGFSKIISLGNKAGTTEIELIEYLSDDDETAVVICYLESITEDDDFVRTLRKVSYKKPVIILKSGSSSAGAEAASSHTGALAGSDVAFDTAFKQSGVFRVTTMDELFDVGLAFSKCPLPTGRNLAIITNAGGGGVLSVDAMERYGLDLVKFDEETNARLKEAVPEEGSIKNPIDVLGDAPVIRYKESLEAVLDSDDVDGLVVMVCPTASADADGIANALVEGASEFDKPVIAVNMGGPTFENANDVLRDNGIPTYVFPETAVKVFDYLARFAAVQDRNYDDPVGAVDDVDKEAVEAIFAKVKEEERDTLLGSEAYAVAEAYGIEAAPIKLATSAEEAGVLAEEMEFPVVLKIASDKILHKSDIGGVKVGIQTKEEAEEVFEEIMANAKKAHPDIIPNGVEVQKMMDSGIEVLVGMIRDAQFGPMIAFGMGGVLVNLLEDVSFKLAKGLTTEEIAEQMEDTKVMGLLKGFRGEAPGDIEAVKSAIIRVA
;
A
#
# COMPACT_ATOMS: atom_id res chain seq x y z
N GLU A 1 -12.19 -34.88 -3.53
CA GLU A 1 -13.29 -35.05 -2.57
C GLU A 1 -13.63 -33.78 -1.77
N GLY A 2 -12.77 -33.26 -0.88
CA GLY A 2 -13.11 -32.08 -0.03
C GLY A 2 -13.51 -30.84 -0.83
N VAL A 3 -12.66 -30.42 -1.78
CA VAL A 3 -12.93 -29.30 -2.71
C VAL A 3 -14.19 -29.52 -3.54
N GLU A 4 -14.46 -30.76 -3.99
CA GLU A 4 -15.66 -31.05 -4.78
C GLU A 4 -16.95 -30.87 -3.96
N ARG A 5 -16.96 -31.32 -2.70
CA ARG A 5 -18.09 -31.14 -1.78
C ARG A 5 -18.29 -29.67 -1.41
N GLU A 6 -17.20 -28.93 -1.25
CA GLU A 6 -17.23 -27.49 -1.00
C GLU A 6 -17.82 -26.73 -2.21
N ASN A 7 -17.40 -27.07 -3.42
CA ASN A 7 -17.98 -26.51 -4.65
C ASN A 7 -19.46 -26.85 -4.81
N GLU A 8 -19.88 -28.08 -4.46
CA GLU A 8 -21.29 -28.46 -4.45
C GLU A 8 -22.10 -27.64 -3.42
N LEU A 9 -21.56 -27.43 -2.23
CA LEU A 9 -22.18 -26.61 -1.18
C LEU A 9 -22.41 -25.17 -1.67
N VAL A 10 -21.40 -24.56 -2.29
CA VAL A 10 -21.48 -23.21 -2.87
C VAL A 10 -22.50 -23.16 -4.02
N ALA A 11 -22.50 -24.15 -4.90
CA ALA A 11 -23.46 -24.24 -6.00
C ALA A 11 -24.91 -24.35 -5.49
N LEU A 12 -25.15 -25.09 -4.42
CA LEU A 12 -26.45 -25.17 -3.76
C LEU A 12 -26.83 -23.83 -3.11
N GLY A 13 -25.88 -23.16 -2.44
CA GLY A 13 -26.09 -21.81 -1.89
C GLY A 13 -26.56 -20.83 -2.97
N LYS A 14 -25.85 -20.77 -4.09
CA LYS A 14 -26.22 -19.94 -5.25
C LYS A 14 -27.58 -20.32 -5.84
N LYS A 15 -27.86 -21.62 -6.00
CA LYS A 15 -29.13 -22.12 -6.56
C LYS A 15 -30.34 -21.69 -5.73
N TYR A 16 -30.20 -21.61 -4.40
CA TYR A 16 -31.31 -21.32 -3.49
C TYR A 16 -31.26 -19.90 -2.89
N GLY A 17 -30.29 -19.06 -3.27
CA GLY A 17 -30.15 -17.70 -2.75
C GLY A 17 -29.77 -17.67 -1.27
N ILE A 18 -28.87 -18.55 -0.85
CA ILE A 18 -28.40 -18.68 0.53
C ILE A 18 -26.92 -18.28 0.60
N ASN A 19 -26.61 -17.31 1.46
CA ASN A 19 -25.23 -16.95 1.79
C ASN A 19 -24.65 -17.96 2.78
N ILE A 20 -23.37 -18.30 2.61
CA ILE A 20 -22.67 -19.32 3.39
C ILE A 20 -21.44 -18.68 4.01
N ILE A 21 -21.30 -18.74 5.33
CA ILE A 21 -20.05 -18.40 6.05
C ILE A 21 -19.37 -19.73 6.39
N GLY A 22 -18.07 -19.87 6.07
CA GLY A 22 -17.36 -21.15 6.16
C GLY A 22 -17.19 -21.84 4.81
N PRO A 23 -17.14 -23.20 4.76
CA PRO A 23 -17.21 -24.15 5.89
C PRO A 23 -15.97 -24.08 6.81
N ASN A 24 -15.87 -24.99 7.80
CA ASN A 24 -14.73 -25.06 8.72
C ASN A 24 -14.45 -23.73 9.46
N SER A 25 -15.53 -23.07 9.89
CA SER A 25 -15.49 -21.79 10.60
C SER A 25 -15.80 -22.01 12.09
N LEU A 26 -15.26 -21.13 12.94
CA LEU A 26 -15.65 -21.06 14.36
C LEU A 26 -17.14 -20.69 14.52
N GLY A 27 -17.69 -19.92 13.57
CA GLY A 27 -19.00 -19.30 13.62
C GLY A 27 -18.92 -17.78 13.72
N ILE A 28 -20.02 -17.17 14.16
CA ILE A 28 -20.17 -15.71 14.27
C ILE A 28 -20.63 -15.31 15.67
N THR A 29 -20.19 -14.13 16.11
CA THR A 29 -20.64 -13.50 17.35
C THR A 29 -21.01 -12.05 17.08
N ASP A 30 -22.11 -11.60 17.66
CA ASP A 30 -22.53 -10.20 17.69
C ASP A 30 -22.79 -9.82 19.15
N SER A 31 -21.97 -8.92 19.68
CA SER A 31 -21.98 -8.57 21.10
C SER A 31 -23.18 -7.71 21.49
N HIS A 32 -23.69 -6.89 20.57
CA HIS A 32 -24.77 -5.93 20.83
C HIS A 32 -26.13 -6.63 20.87
N SER A 33 -26.32 -7.65 20.03
CA SER A 33 -27.49 -8.52 20.04
C SER A 33 -27.39 -9.71 21.00
N LEU A 34 -26.22 -9.89 21.64
CA LEU A 34 -25.89 -11.04 22.49
C LEU A 34 -26.01 -12.39 21.77
N LEU A 35 -25.75 -12.41 20.46
CA LEU A 35 -25.75 -13.62 19.65
C LEU A 35 -24.38 -14.29 19.68
N ASN A 36 -24.29 -15.49 20.22
CA ASN A 36 -23.17 -16.41 20.00
C ASN A 36 -23.63 -17.57 19.11
N ALA A 37 -23.39 -17.47 17.81
CA ALA A 37 -23.57 -18.55 16.85
C ALA A 37 -22.21 -19.18 16.49
N SER A 38 -21.38 -19.38 17.51
CA SER A 38 -20.06 -19.98 17.42
C SER A 38 -19.88 -21.06 18.49
N PHE A 39 -18.75 -21.77 18.49
CA PHE A 39 -18.39 -22.67 19.58
C PHE A 39 -17.36 -22.07 20.55
N SER A 40 -17.25 -20.74 20.64
CA SER A 40 -16.51 -20.09 21.72
C SER A 40 -17.18 -20.35 23.08
N GLN A 41 -16.37 -20.45 24.15
CA GLN A 41 -16.91 -20.67 25.50
C GLN A 41 -17.49 -19.42 26.14
N ILE A 42 -17.02 -18.24 25.70
CA ILE A 42 -17.37 -16.95 26.27
C ILE A 42 -17.76 -15.97 25.16
N MET A 43 -18.54 -14.96 25.55
CA MET A 43 -18.78 -13.77 24.74
C MET A 43 -17.63 -12.77 24.93
N PRO A 44 -17.20 -12.06 23.88
CA PRO A 44 -16.30 -10.93 24.04
C PRO A 44 -16.97 -9.78 24.80
N PRO A 45 -16.21 -8.85 25.40
CA PRO A 45 -16.74 -7.57 25.82
C PRO A 45 -17.41 -6.85 24.66
N THR A 46 -18.49 -6.12 24.95
CA THR A 46 -19.16 -5.29 23.93
C THR A 46 -18.31 -4.07 23.61
N GLY A 47 -18.17 -3.75 22.33
CA GLY A 47 -17.49 -2.57 21.84
C GLY A 47 -17.82 -2.30 20.37
N ASN A 48 -16.94 -1.60 19.67
CA ASN A 48 -17.19 -1.11 18.31
C ASN A 48 -16.12 -1.57 17.29
N ILE A 49 -15.30 -2.56 17.66
CA ILE A 49 -14.32 -3.18 16.75
C ILE A 49 -14.96 -4.40 16.09
N ALA A 50 -15.00 -4.46 14.77
CA ALA A 50 -15.36 -5.69 14.07
C ALA A 50 -14.09 -6.50 13.75
N PHE A 51 -14.09 -7.80 14.05
CA PHE A 51 -12.96 -8.69 13.78
C PHE A 51 -13.33 -9.82 12.84
N ILE A 52 -12.67 -9.86 11.67
CA ILE A 52 -12.77 -10.94 10.69
C ILE A 52 -11.50 -11.81 10.77
N SER A 53 -11.64 -13.13 10.83
CA SER A 53 -10.47 -14.03 10.76
C SER A 53 -10.76 -15.27 9.94
N GLN A 54 -9.81 -15.65 9.08
CA GLN A 54 -9.80 -16.96 8.42
C GLN A 54 -9.37 -18.09 9.38
N SER A 55 -8.65 -17.79 10.45
CA SER A 55 -8.24 -18.78 11.45
C SER A 55 -9.20 -18.81 12.64
N GLY A 56 -9.93 -19.93 12.76
CA GLY A 56 -10.81 -20.18 13.91
C GLY A 56 -10.05 -20.32 15.23
N ALA A 57 -8.85 -20.93 15.22
CA ALA A 57 -8.03 -21.08 16.41
C ALA A 57 -7.54 -19.73 16.95
N MET A 58 -7.08 -18.84 16.06
CA MET A 58 -6.72 -17.47 16.43
C MET A 58 -7.93 -16.73 17.02
N MET A 59 -9.11 -16.91 16.43
CA MET A 59 -10.31 -16.23 16.90
C MET A 59 -10.73 -16.65 18.30
N VAL A 60 -10.66 -17.94 18.65
CA VAL A 60 -10.92 -18.40 20.03
C VAL A 60 -9.95 -17.77 21.02
N ALA A 61 -8.66 -17.71 20.68
CA ALA A 61 -7.64 -17.10 21.54
C ALA A 61 -7.87 -15.59 21.74
N ILE A 62 -8.26 -14.87 20.69
CA ILE A 62 -8.56 -13.43 20.76
C ILE A 62 -9.80 -13.17 21.61
N ILE A 63 -10.87 -13.96 21.46
CA ILE A 63 -12.07 -13.81 22.30
C ILE A 63 -11.71 -13.95 23.79
N ASP A 64 -10.92 -14.97 24.14
CA ASP A 64 -10.48 -15.18 25.52
C ASP A 64 -9.62 -14.02 26.05
N TRP A 65 -8.59 -13.64 25.30
CA TRP A 65 -7.67 -12.55 25.64
C TRP A 65 -8.35 -11.18 25.76
N SER A 66 -9.37 -10.92 24.95
CA SER A 66 -10.07 -9.63 24.91
C SER A 66 -10.71 -9.23 26.24
N VAL A 67 -11.12 -10.22 27.05
CA VAL A 67 -11.68 -10.00 28.38
C VAL A 67 -10.63 -9.39 29.31
N THR A 68 -9.40 -9.90 29.28
CA THR A 68 -8.30 -9.36 30.10
C THR A 68 -7.75 -8.05 29.57
N SER A 69 -7.78 -7.84 28.25
CA SER A 69 -7.26 -6.61 27.62
C SER A 69 -8.27 -5.47 27.58
N GLY A 70 -9.53 -5.73 27.97
CA GLY A 70 -10.62 -4.77 27.89
C GLY A 70 -10.93 -4.30 26.46
N ILE A 71 -10.68 -5.16 25.48
CA ILE A 71 -10.97 -4.88 24.07
C ILE A 71 -12.39 -5.35 23.77
N GLY A 72 -13.26 -4.41 23.41
CA GLY A 72 -14.64 -4.69 23.05
C GLY A 72 -14.83 -4.82 21.54
N PHE A 73 -15.57 -5.83 21.13
CA PHE A 73 -15.93 -6.04 19.72
C PHE A 73 -17.39 -5.70 19.48
N SER A 74 -17.75 -5.28 18.27
CA SER A 74 -19.13 -5.22 17.79
C SER A 74 -19.54 -6.59 17.26
N LYS A 75 -18.74 -7.12 16.33
CA LYS A 75 -18.96 -8.38 15.63
C LYS A 75 -17.64 -9.13 15.48
N ILE A 76 -17.71 -10.44 15.60
CA ILE A 76 -16.59 -11.36 15.36
C ILE A 76 -17.05 -12.41 14.36
N ILE A 77 -16.34 -12.52 13.23
CA ILE A 77 -16.76 -13.35 12.09
C ILE A 77 -15.62 -14.26 11.66
N SER A 78 -15.78 -15.56 11.88
CA SER A 78 -14.83 -16.56 11.38
C SER A 78 -15.20 -16.98 9.95
N LEU A 79 -14.29 -16.79 9.01
CA LEU A 79 -14.50 -17.15 7.60
C LEU A 79 -14.26 -18.64 7.33
N GLY A 80 -13.41 -19.30 8.12
CA GLY A 80 -12.96 -20.66 7.85
C GLY A 80 -12.37 -20.77 6.44
N ASN A 81 -12.85 -21.73 5.67
CA ASN A 81 -12.40 -21.96 4.28
C ASN A 81 -12.81 -20.85 3.32
N LYS A 82 -13.78 -19.98 3.67
CA LYS A 82 -14.26 -18.89 2.80
C LYS A 82 -14.73 -19.37 1.42
N ALA A 83 -15.60 -20.38 1.38
CA ALA A 83 -16.10 -20.92 0.12
C ALA A 83 -17.28 -20.11 -0.44
N GLY A 84 -18.09 -19.52 0.45
CA GLY A 84 -19.26 -18.72 0.09
C GLY A 84 -18.98 -17.23 0.18
N THR A 85 -19.45 -16.63 1.28
CA THR A 85 -19.28 -15.21 1.61
C THR A 85 -17.81 -14.90 1.84
N THR A 86 -17.35 -13.79 1.28
CA THR A 86 -15.95 -13.38 1.25
C THR A 86 -15.63 -12.32 2.30
N GLU A 87 -14.36 -12.08 2.63
CA GLU A 87 -14.01 -10.93 3.48
C GLU A 87 -14.42 -9.60 2.86
N ILE A 88 -14.40 -9.46 1.53
CA ILE A 88 -14.70 -8.20 0.85
C ILE A 88 -16.17 -7.83 1.10
N GLU A 89 -17.10 -8.77 0.88
CA GLU A 89 -18.53 -8.58 1.14
C GLU A 89 -18.81 -8.28 2.63
N LEU A 90 -18.06 -8.92 3.55
CA LEU A 90 -18.21 -8.65 4.98
C LEU A 90 -17.66 -7.28 5.37
N ILE A 91 -16.53 -6.87 4.81
CA ILE A 91 -15.94 -5.55 5.01
C ILE A 91 -16.89 -4.47 4.49
N GLU A 92 -17.48 -4.66 3.31
CA GLU A 92 -18.53 -3.78 2.78
C GLU A 92 -19.74 -3.69 3.72
N TYR A 93 -20.26 -4.83 4.17
CA TYR A 93 -21.37 -4.86 5.14
C TYR A 93 -21.05 -4.09 6.43
N LEU A 94 -19.86 -4.32 7.01
CA LEU A 94 -19.43 -3.68 8.25
C LEU A 94 -19.14 -2.18 8.08
N SER A 95 -18.80 -1.75 6.86
CA SER A 95 -18.63 -0.33 6.54
C SER A 95 -19.90 0.49 6.77
N ASP A 96 -21.07 -0.15 6.69
CA ASP A 96 -22.39 0.46 6.89
C ASP A 96 -23.03 0.11 8.25
N ASP A 97 -22.35 -0.66 9.11
CA ASP A 97 -22.86 -1.07 10.42
C ASP A 97 -22.63 -0.01 11.51
N ASP A 98 -23.67 0.67 11.99
CA ASP A 98 -23.56 1.78 12.96
C ASP A 98 -22.82 1.42 14.25
N GLU A 99 -22.83 0.15 14.66
CA GLU A 99 -22.14 -0.33 15.87
C GLU A 99 -20.63 -0.57 15.66
N THR A 100 -20.15 -0.50 14.42
CA THR A 100 -18.75 -0.74 14.07
C THR A 100 -18.07 0.57 13.72
N ALA A 101 -17.00 0.91 14.45
CA ALA A 101 -16.14 2.04 14.17
C ALA A 101 -14.94 1.66 13.29
N VAL A 102 -14.42 0.43 13.44
CA VAL A 102 -13.23 -0.05 12.74
C VAL A 102 -13.34 -1.54 12.43
N VAL A 103 -12.82 -1.94 11.27
CA VAL A 103 -12.74 -3.35 10.86
C VAL A 103 -11.29 -3.81 10.89
N ILE A 104 -10.98 -4.78 11.74
CA ILE A 104 -9.68 -5.45 11.79
C ILE A 104 -9.80 -6.87 11.21
N CYS A 105 -8.80 -7.31 10.44
CA CYS A 105 -8.82 -8.59 9.76
C CYS A 105 -7.52 -9.38 9.96
N TYR A 106 -7.63 -10.68 10.23
CA TYR A 106 -6.55 -11.65 10.05
C TYR A 106 -6.85 -12.54 8.85
N LEU A 107 -6.08 -12.38 7.78
CA LEU A 107 -6.32 -13.05 6.50
C LEU A 107 -5.09 -13.84 6.05
N GLU A 108 -5.31 -15.07 5.60
CA GLU A 108 -4.29 -15.95 5.01
C GLU A 108 -4.29 -15.81 3.48
N SER A 109 -5.46 -15.59 2.89
CA SER A 109 -5.67 -15.28 1.47
C SER A 109 -6.74 -14.20 1.31
N ILE A 110 -6.80 -13.59 0.13
CA ILE A 110 -7.85 -12.63 -0.24
C ILE A 110 -8.55 -13.15 -1.48
N THR A 111 -9.85 -12.91 -1.59
CA THR A 111 -10.63 -13.31 -2.75
C THR A 111 -10.19 -12.47 -3.95
N GLU A 112 -10.03 -13.13 -5.10
CA GLU A 112 -9.80 -12.43 -6.37
C GLU A 112 -11.02 -11.58 -6.70
N ASP A 113 -10.80 -10.29 -6.85
CA ASP A 113 -11.81 -9.31 -7.24
C ASP A 113 -11.20 -8.34 -8.24
N ASP A 114 -11.76 -8.32 -9.44
CA ASP A 114 -11.33 -7.48 -10.54
C ASP A 114 -11.50 -5.98 -10.26
N ASP A 115 -12.33 -5.61 -9.28
CA ASP A 115 -12.59 -4.23 -8.84
C ASP A 115 -12.13 -3.99 -7.40
N PHE A 116 -11.28 -4.87 -6.81
CA PHE A 116 -10.82 -4.81 -5.42
C PHE A 116 -10.49 -3.40 -4.92
N VAL A 117 -9.67 -2.65 -5.68
CA VAL A 117 -9.24 -1.30 -5.31
C VAL A 117 -10.42 -0.34 -5.23
N ARG A 118 -11.30 -0.35 -6.25
CA ARG A 118 -12.47 0.53 -6.29
C ARG A 118 -13.47 0.18 -5.20
N THR A 119 -13.66 -1.11 -4.94
CA THR A 119 -14.52 -1.62 -3.87
C THR A 119 -14.02 -1.15 -2.50
N LEU A 120 -12.75 -1.42 -2.18
CA LEU A 120 -12.22 -1.07 -0.87
C LEU A 120 -11.98 0.43 -0.68
N ARG A 121 -11.77 1.23 -1.74
CA ARG A 121 -11.79 2.71 -1.61
C ARG A 121 -13.13 3.22 -1.06
N LYS A 122 -14.26 2.67 -1.52
CA LYS A 122 -15.59 3.08 -1.04
C LYS A 122 -15.80 2.73 0.44
N VAL A 123 -15.22 1.63 0.88
CA VAL A 123 -15.25 1.17 2.27
C VAL A 123 -14.32 2.04 3.13
N SER A 124 -13.05 2.16 2.73
CA SER A 124 -12.02 2.90 3.45
C SER A 124 -12.28 4.40 3.51
N TYR A 125 -13.13 4.95 2.62
CA TYR A 125 -13.65 6.31 2.77
C TYR A 125 -14.55 6.46 4.01
N LYS A 126 -15.33 5.43 4.34
CA LYS A 126 -16.29 5.45 5.46
C LYS A 126 -15.65 5.07 6.77
N LYS A 127 -14.90 3.96 6.79
CA LYS A 127 -14.36 3.36 8.01
C LYS A 127 -12.98 2.76 7.81
N PRO A 128 -12.11 2.82 8.84
CA PRO A 128 -10.79 2.24 8.78
C PRO A 128 -10.87 0.71 8.67
N VAL A 129 -10.09 0.17 7.73
CA VAL A 129 -9.89 -1.27 7.54
C VAL A 129 -8.42 -1.58 7.74
N ILE A 130 -8.12 -2.48 8.70
CA ILE A 130 -6.76 -2.86 9.06
C ILE A 130 -6.61 -4.36 8.85
N ILE A 131 -5.61 -4.76 8.06
CA ILE A 131 -5.42 -6.16 7.67
C ILE A 131 -4.03 -6.63 8.09
N LEU A 132 -4.01 -7.68 8.89
CA LEU A 132 -2.86 -8.56 9.05
C LEU A 132 -2.96 -9.67 8.02
N LYS A 133 -2.19 -9.55 6.93
CA LYS A 133 -2.05 -10.59 5.90
C LYS A 133 -0.89 -11.51 6.29
N SER A 134 -1.21 -12.74 6.70
CA SER A 134 -0.18 -13.75 7.01
C SER A 134 0.47 -14.28 5.72
N GLY A 135 1.63 -14.92 5.86
CA GLY A 135 2.38 -15.47 4.73
C GLY A 135 3.05 -14.42 3.83
N SER A 136 3.57 -13.33 4.41
CA SER A 136 4.25 -12.24 3.69
C SER A 136 5.68 -12.59 3.23
N SER A 137 6.33 -13.57 3.87
CA SER A 137 7.63 -14.08 3.42
C SER A 137 7.45 -15.29 2.50
N SER A 138 8.44 -15.62 1.67
CA SER A 138 8.40 -16.82 0.83
C SER A 138 8.10 -18.09 1.64
N ALA A 139 8.78 -18.27 2.77
CA ALA A 139 8.56 -19.41 3.68
C ALA A 139 7.19 -19.35 4.36
N GLY A 140 6.71 -18.16 4.74
CA GLY A 140 5.38 -17.98 5.33
C GLY A 140 4.27 -18.25 4.32
N ALA A 141 4.46 -17.82 3.07
CA ALA A 141 3.55 -18.04 1.96
C ALA A 141 3.44 -19.54 1.64
N GLU A 142 4.58 -20.25 1.62
CA GLU A 142 4.60 -21.71 1.47
C GLU A 142 3.86 -22.41 2.62
N ALA A 143 4.10 -21.99 3.88
CA ALA A 143 3.40 -22.53 5.04
C ALA A 143 1.87 -22.29 4.97
N ALA A 144 1.44 -21.06 4.63
CA ALA A 144 0.03 -20.71 4.49
C ALA A 144 -0.64 -21.45 3.31
N SER A 145 0.05 -21.57 2.17
CA SER A 145 -0.41 -22.29 0.99
C SER A 145 -0.55 -23.79 1.27
N SER A 146 0.37 -24.39 2.02
CA SER A 146 0.27 -25.81 2.41
C SER A 146 -0.94 -26.11 3.31
N HIS A 147 -1.42 -25.09 4.04
CA HIS A 147 -2.56 -25.19 4.96
C HIS A 147 -3.90 -24.88 4.28
N THR A 148 -3.94 -23.98 3.30
CA THR A 148 -5.17 -23.50 2.65
C THR A 148 -5.38 -24.00 1.22
N GLY A 149 -4.33 -24.46 0.56
CA GLY A 149 -4.34 -24.86 -0.86
C GLY A 149 -4.41 -23.69 -1.85
N ALA A 150 -4.36 -22.44 -1.40
CA ALA A 150 -4.37 -21.25 -2.26
C ALA A 150 -2.97 -20.97 -2.84
N LEU A 151 -2.92 -20.41 -4.06
CA LEU A 151 -1.68 -19.90 -4.66
C LEU A 151 -1.14 -18.72 -3.85
N ALA A 152 0.17 -18.67 -3.68
CA ALA A 152 0.83 -17.53 -3.06
C ALA A 152 0.86 -16.35 -4.06
N GLY A 153 0.12 -15.28 -3.77
CA GLY A 153 0.22 -14.01 -4.49
C GLY A 153 1.51 -13.26 -4.15
N SER A 154 1.89 -12.28 -4.97
CA SER A 154 3.07 -11.44 -4.70
C SER A 154 2.83 -10.55 -3.48
N ASP A 155 3.75 -10.57 -2.50
CA ASP A 155 3.64 -9.73 -1.31
C ASP A 155 3.64 -8.23 -1.65
N VAL A 156 4.40 -7.85 -2.68
CA VAL A 156 4.41 -6.51 -3.25
C VAL A 156 3.04 -6.15 -3.84
N ALA A 157 2.36 -7.09 -4.48
CA ALA A 157 1.02 -6.86 -5.02
C ALA A 157 -0.01 -6.62 -3.91
N PHE A 158 0.06 -7.38 -2.80
CA PHE A 158 -0.80 -7.12 -1.63
C PHE A 158 -0.54 -5.75 -1.00
N ASP A 159 0.72 -5.39 -0.78
CA ASP A 159 1.07 -4.08 -0.23
C ASP A 159 0.59 -2.93 -1.14
N THR A 160 0.79 -3.08 -2.45
CA THR A 160 0.34 -2.13 -3.48
C THR A 160 -1.18 -2.00 -3.47
N ALA A 161 -1.89 -3.14 -3.48
CA ALA A 161 -3.36 -3.18 -3.48
C ALA A 161 -3.94 -2.48 -2.25
N PHE A 162 -3.42 -2.78 -1.05
CA PHE A 162 -3.90 -2.17 0.18
C PHE A 162 -3.64 -0.66 0.22
N LYS A 163 -2.44 -0.22 -0.15
CA LYS A 163 -2.10 1.21 -0.21
C LYS A 163 -3.03 2.00 -1.13
N GLN A 164 -3.26 1.52 -2.36
CA GLN A 164 -4.17 2.19 -3.31
C GLN A 164 -5.64 2.15 -2.86
N SER A 165 -6.00 1.16 -2.05
CA SER A 165 -7.36 0.99 -1.53
C SER A 165 -7.63 1.83 -0.27
N GLY A 166 -6.62 2.45 0.34
CA GLY A 166 -6.75 3.08 1.65
C GLY A 166 -6.90 2.07 2.80
N VAL A 167 -6.47 0.82 2.60
CA VAL A 167 -6.44 -0.23 3.62
C VAL A 167 -5.10 -0.22 4.34
N PHE A 168 -5.13 -0.33 5.66
CA PHE A 168 -3.91 -0.37 6.46
C PHE A 168 -3.40 -1.79 6.63
N ARG A 169 -2.21 -2.06 6.09
CA ARG A 169 -1.52 -3.32 6.32
C ARG A 169 -0.69 -3.26 7.60
N VAL A 170 -0.85 -4.24 8.46
CA VAL A 170 -0.04 -4.43 9.68
C VAL A 170 0.67 -5.77 9.66
N THR A 171 1.73 -5.91 10.46
CA THR A 171 2.61 -7.10 10.40
C THR A 171 2.54 -7.99 11.64
N THR A 172 1.97 -7.48 12.74
CA THR A 172 1.85 -8.23 14.00
C THR A 172 0.44 -8.10 14.59
N MET A 173 0.05 -9.08 15.41
CA MET A 173 -1.24 -9.03 16.12
C MET A 173 -1.30 -7.84 17.09
N ASP A 174 -0.21 -7.56 17.79
CA ASP A 174 -0.14 -6.42 18.71
C ASP A 174 -0.43 -5.12 17.95
N GLU A 175 0.18 -4.94 16.77
CA GLU A 175 -0.07 -3.77 15.93
C GLU A 175 -1.51 -3.72 15.41
N LEU A 176 -2.10 -4.86 15.02
CA LEU A 176 -3.51 -4.93 14.60
C LEU A 176 -4.46 -4.39 15.68
N PHE A 177 -4.23 -4.78 16.93
CA PHE A 177 -5.06 -4.35 18.05
C PHE A 177 -4.70 -2.95 18.55
N ASP A 178 -3.43 -2.55 18.54
CA ASP A 178 -3.01 -1.20 18.91
C ASP A 178 -3.67 -0.16 18.00
N VAL A 179 -3.63 -0.40 16.69
CA VAL A 179 -4.23 0.50 15.68
C VAL A 179 -5.75 0.41 15.74
N GLY A 180 -6.32 -0.79 15.86
CA GLY A 180 -7.76 -0.98 16.02
C GLY A 180 -8.33 -0.25 17.25
N LEU A 181 -7.60 -0.28 18.37
CA LEU A 181 -7.98 0.42 19.60
C LEU A 181 -7.96 1.94 19.40
N ALA A 182 -6.96 2.49 18.71
CA ALA A 182 -6.91 3.91 18.43
C ALA A 182 -8.12 4.37 17.62
N PHE A 183 -8.47 3.70 16.52
CA PHE A 183 -9.65 4.03 15.72
C PHE A 183 -10.98 3.77 16.43
N SER A 184 -11.01 2.83 17.38
CA SER A 184 -12.19 2.56 18.21
C SER A 184 -12.53 3.71 19.15
N LYS A 185 -11.52 4.48 19.57
CA LYS A 185 -11.57 5.34 20.75
C LYS A 185 -11.28 6.82 20.48
N CYS A 186 -10.40 7.11 19.53
CA CYS A 186 -10.01 8.49 19.22
C CYS A 186 -10.91 9.11 18.14
N PRO A 187 -11.15 10.44 18.21
CA PRO A 187 -11.50 11.21 17.03
C PRO A 187 -10.32 11.24 16.03
N LEU A 188 -10.60 11.63 14.80
CA LEU A 188 -9.55 11.80 13.79
C LEU A 188 -8.86 13.16 13.97
N PRO A 189 -7.52 13.22 13.83
CA PRO A 189 -6.81 14.49 13.83
C PRO A 189 -7.11 15.28 12.55
N THR A 190 -6.99 16.60 12.63
CA THR A 190 -7.12 17.52 11.48
C THR A 190 -5.83 17.67 10.67
N GLY A 191 -4.74 17.03 11.11
CA GLY A 191 -3.43 17.18 10.52
C GLY A 191 -2.39 16.27 11.17
N ARG A 192 -1.11 16.67 11.08
CA ARG A 192 0.05 15.85 11.48
C ARG A 192 0.87 16.47 12.63
N ASN A 193 0.40 17.58 13.21
CA ASN A 193 1.07 18.28 14.30
C ASN A 193 0.79 17.59 15.64
N LEU A 194 1.74 16.78 16.11
CA LEU A 194 1.59 16.00 17.34
C LEU A 194 2.35 16.65 18.51
N ALA A 195 1.64 16.96 19.59
CA ALA A 195 2.24 17.45 20.83
C ALA A 195 2.50 16.30 21.82
N ILE A 196 3.52 16.47 22.65
CA ILE A 196 3.90 15.47 23.66
C ILE A 196 4.07 16.15 25.01
N ILE A 197 3.44 15.62 26.05
CA ILE A 197 3.69 15.97 27.45
C ILE A 197 4.34 14.78 28.15
N THR A 198 5.42 15.00 28.89
CA THR A 198 6.16 13.92 29.55
C THR A 198 6.84 14.36 30.85
N ASN A 199 6.88 13.49 31.85
CA ASN A 199 7.77 13.66 33.02
C ASN A 199 9.13 12.95 32.86
N ALA A 200 9.42 12.41 31.69
CA ALA A 200 10.64 11.66 31.39
C ALA A 200 11.22 12.06 30.03
N GLY A 201 12.32 12.81 30.05
CA GLY A 201 13.01 13.27 28.83
C GLY A 201 13.45 12.13 27.90
N GLY A 202 13.84 10.96 28.43
CA GLY A 202 14.24 9.81 27.61
C GLY A 202 13.10 9.27 26.72
N GLY A 203 11.87 9.18 27.26
CA GLY A 203 10.71 8.83 26.46
C GLY A 203 10.36 9.92 25.45
N GLY A 204 10.56 11.20 25.81
CA GLY A 204 10.35 12.33 24.90
C GLY A 204 11.23 12.23 23.65
N VAL A 205 12.52 11.89 23.81
CA VAL A 205 13.44 11.67 22.69
C VAL A 205 13.00 10.51 21.81
N LEU A 206 12.64 9.36 22.39
CA LEU A 206 12.14 8.20 21.62
C LEU A 206 10.89 8.56 20.81
N SER A 207 10.03 9.40 21.36
CA SER A 207 8.83 9.86 20.67
C SER A 207 9.16 10.76 19.49
N VAL A 208 10.12 11.69 19.64
CA VAL A 208 10.60 12.55 18.55
C VAL A 208 11.22 11.72 17.42
N ASP A 209 12.07 10.75 17.76
CA ASP A 209 12.68 9.85 16.77
C ASP A 209 11.61 9.03 16.02
N ALA A 210 10.55 8.62 16.73
CA ALA A 210 9.40 7.95 16.11
C ALA A 210 8.59 8.90 15.21
N MET A 211 8.38 10.15 15.64
CA MET A 211 7.66 11.16 14.85
C MET A 211 8.39 11.42 13.52
N GLU A 212 9.71 11.59 13.55
CA GLU A 212 10.51 11.75 12.33
C GLU A 212 10.38 10.54 11.40
N ARG A 213 10.43 9.31 11.96
CA ARG A 213 10.27 8.07 11.18
C ARG A 213 8.92 7.96 10.49
N TYR A 214 7.85 8.40 11.15
CA TYR A 214 6.49 8.37 10.59
C TYR A 214 6.12 9.68 9.87
N GLY A 215 7.02 10.65 9.76
CA GLY A 215 6.75 11.93 9.10
C GLY A 215 5.65 12.74 9.79
N LEU A 216 5.65 12.77 11.12
CA LEU A 216 4.79 13.62 11.94
C LEU A 216 5.54 14.89 12.35
N ASP A 217 4.80 15.99 12.48
CA ASP A 217 5.39 17.30 12.71
C ASP A 217 5.45 17.63 14.21
N LEU A 218 6.61 18.10 14.66
CA LEU A 218 6.76 18.67 15.99
C LEU A 218 6.13 20.06 16.03
N VAL A 219 5.06 20.19 16.82
CA VAL A 219 4.37 21.47 17.02
C VAL A 219 5.33 22.57 17.49
N LYS A 220 5.23 23.74 16.85
CA LYS A 220 5.81 24.99 17.32
C LYS A 220 4.70 25.82 17.92
N PHE A 221 4.58 25.79 19.25
CA PHE A 221 3.56 26.53 19.97
C PHE A 221 3.65 28.04 19.72
N ASP A 222 2.49 28.69 19.60
CA ASP A 222 2.36 30.14 19.49
C ASP A 222 2.70 30.89 20.78
N GLU A 223 2.66 32.22 20.76
CA GLU A 223 3.04 33.04 21.92
C GLU A 223 2.09 32.84 23.11
N GLU A 224 0.79 32.63 22.85
CA GLU A 224 -0.23 32.43 23.88
C GLU A 224 -0.06 31.09 24.62
N THR A 225 0.09 30.00 23.85
CA THR A 225 0.33 28.66 24.40
C THR A 225 1.64 28.63 25.18
N ASN A 226 2.72 29.23 24.65
CA ASN A 226 3.98 29.34 25.37
C ASN A 226 3.87 30.14 26.67
N ALA A 227 3.01 31.17 26.73
CA ALA A 227 2.81 31.94 27.96
C ALA A 227 2.12 31.08 29.04
N ARG A 228 1.06 30.35 28.67
CA ARG A 228 0.36 29.42 29.57
C ARG A 228 1.27 28.28 30.06
N LEU A 229 2.07 27.69 29.15
CA LEU A 229 3.02 26.64 29.51
C LEU A 229 4.11 27.13 30.47
N LYS A 230 4.55 28.41 30.36
CA LYS A 230 5.52 28.99 31.33
C LYS A 230 4.95 29.16 32.73
N GLU A 231 3.64 29.33 32.85
CA GLU A 231 2.99 29.40 34.17
C GLU A 231 2.88 28.02 34.81
N ALA A 232 2.62 26.98 34.00
CA ALA A 232 2.47 25.59 34.45
C ALA A 232 3.82 24.88 34.72
N VAL A 233 4.81 25.07 33.85
CA VAL A 233 6.07 24.31 33.85
C VAL A 233 7.23 25.14 34.44
N PRO A 234 7.97 24.61 35.43
CA PRO A 234 9.14 25.28 36.00
C PRO A 234 10.25 25.56 34.97
N GLU A 235 11.16 26.49 35.28
CA GLU A 235 12.29 26.84 34.39
C GLU A 235 13.24 25.66 34.12
N GLU A 236 13.31 24.68 35.04
CA GLU A 236 14.11 23.47 34.87
C GLU A 236 13.51 22.48 33.87
N GLY A 237 12.21 22.61 33.57
CA GLY A 237 11.51 21.81 32.56
C GLY A 237 11.67 22.36 31.15
N SER A 238 10.88 21.82 30.22
CA SER A 238 10.81 22.30 28.83
C SER A 238 9.39 22.60 28.44
N ILE A 239 9.15 23.80 27.92
CA ILE A 239 7.87 24.21 27.31
C ILE A 239 7.85 23.99 25.78
N LYS A 240 8.97 23.56 25.20
CA LYS A 240 9.02 23.17 23.78
C LYS A 240 8.41 21.78 23.63
N ASN A 241 8.08 21.37 22.42
CA ASN A 241 7.64 20.00 22.15
C ASN A 241 8.86 19.06 22.00
N PRO A 242 9.02 17.97 22.78
CA PRO A 242 8.18 17.50 23.89
C PRO A 242 8.26 18.36 25.16
N ILE A 243 7.09 18.58 25.78
CA ILE A 243 6.92 19.36 27.00
C ILE A 243 7.36 18.50 28.18
N ASP A 244 8.48 18.86 28.80
CA ASP A 244 9.04 18.17 29.96
C ASP A 244 8.51 18.82 31.24
N VAL A 245 7.52 18.15 31.84
CA VAL A 245 6.89 18.57 33.10
C VAL A 245 7.69 18.15 34.33
N LEU A 246 8.87 17.53 34.17
CA LEU A 246 9.74 17.01 35.23
C LEU A 246 9.21 15.80 35.98
N GLY A 247 10.13 14.95 36.46
CA GLY A 247 9.83 13.70 37.17
C GLY A 247 9.06 13.85 38.48
N ASP A 248 8.97 15.05 39.05
CA ASP A 248 8.25 15.37 40.29
C ASP A 248 6.88 16.03 40.06
N ALA A 249 6.41 16.06 38.80
CA ALA A 249 5.18 16.72 38.40
C ALA A 249 3.95 16.32 39.24
N PRO A 250 3.33 17.27 39.96
CA PRO A 250 2.01 17.06 40.53
C PRO A 250 0.95 17.03 39.42
N VAL A 251 -0.21 16.45 39.72
CA VAL A 251 -1.36 16.33 38.79
C VAL A 251 -1.72 17.67 38.14
N ILE A 252 -1.70 18.77 38.91
CA ILE A 252 -2.05 20.11 38.41
C ILE A 252 -1.16 20.56 37.25
N ARG A 253 0.12 20.17 37.24
CA ARG A 253 1.06 20.53 36.17
C ARG A 253 0.69 19.84 34.85
N TYR A 254 0.24 18.58 34.92
CA TYR A 254 -0.30 17.87 33.75
C TYR A 254 -1.59 18.52 33.27
N LYS A 255 -2.51 18.82 34.18
CA LYS A 255 -3.80 19.46 33.85
C LYS A 255 -3.60 20.79 33.10
N GLU A 256 -2.83 21.70 33.69
CA GLU A 256 -2.59 23.03 33.09
C GLU A 256 -1.83 22.93 31.75
N SER A 257 -0.87 22.00 31.64
CA SER A 257 -0.14 21.77 30.38
C SER A 257 -1.05 21.19 29.29
N LEU A 258 -1.91 20.23 29.65
CA LEU A 258 -2.85 19.62 28.73
C LEU A 258 -3.88 20.64 28.23
N GLU A 259 -4.46 21.44 29.11
CA GLU A 259 -5.41 22.51 28.75
C GLU A 259 -4.76 23.56 27.84
N ALA A 260 -3.50 23.92 28.09
CA ALA A 260 -2.78 24.87 27.23
C ALA A 260 -2.53 24.31 25.82
N VAL A 261 -2.23 23.01 25.72
CA VAL A 261 -1.88 22.36 24.45
C VAL A 261 -3.12 22.03 23.62
N LEU A 262 -4.16 21.48 24.22
CA LEU A 262 -5.37 21.09 23.49
C LEU A 262 -6.16 22.28 22.95
N ASP A 263 -6.08 23.43 23.60
CA ASP A 263 -6.72 24.68 23.17
C ASP A 263 -6.00 25.35 21.98
N SER A 264 -4.77 24.94 21.66
CA SER A 264 -4.00 25.50 20.56
C SER A 264 -4.44 24.94 19.20
N ASP A 265 -4.83 25.81 18.25
CA ASP A 265 -5.17 25.43 16.87
C ASP A 265 -3.99 24.83 16.09
N ASP A 266 -2.75 25.00 16.55
CA ASP A 266 -1.55 24.41 15.94
C ASP A 266 -1.34 22.93 16.31
N VAL A 267 -2.19 22.37 17.17
CA VAL A 267 -2.09 20.99 17.69
C VAL A 267 -3.22 20.14 17.13
N ASP A 268 -2.86 19.08 16.40
CA ASP A 268 -3.81 18.11 15.84
C ASP A 268 -4.03 16.89 16.74
N GLY A 269 -3.17 16.69 17.74
CA GLY A 269 -3.29 15.62 18.73
C GLY A 269 -2.26 15.70 19.84
N LEU A 270 -2.49 14.92 20.90
CA LEU A 270 -1.66 14.93 22.10
C LEU A 270 -1.33 13.51 22.57
N VAL A 271 -0.04 13.24 22.79
CA VAL A 271 0.44 12.10 23.57
C VAL A 271 0.84 12.59 24.97
N VAL A 272 0.25 12.01 26.01
CA VAL A 272 0.68 12.24 27.39
C VAL A 272 1.37 11.01 27.94
N MET A 273 2.61 11.18 28.39
CA MET A 273 3.46 10.11 28.84
C MET A 273 3.81 10.26 30.32
N VAL A 274 3.68 9.16 31.06
CA VAL A 274 3.95 9.11 32.49
C VAL A 274 4.89 7.95 32.81
N CYS A 275 6.03 8.28 33.40
CA CYS A 275 6.92 7.33 34.07
C CYS A 275 6.58 7.23 35.56
N PRO A 276 6.66 6.02 36.16
CA PRO A 276 6.28 5.77 37.54
C PRO A 276 7.38 6.21 38.51
N THR A 277 7.48 7.53 38.75
CA THR A 277 8.36 8.07 39.79
C THR A 277 7.71 7.95 41.16
N ALA A 278 8.50 8.08 42.24
CA ALA A 278 7.98 8.01 43.61
C ALA A 278 6.93 9.10 43.93
N SER A 279 6.92 10.19 43.17
CA SER A 279 5.98 11.31 43.33
C SER A 279 4.81 11.27 42.34
N ALA A 280 4.80 10.34 41.39
CA ALA A 280 3.78 10.27 40.35
C ALA A 280 2.45 9.77 40.94
N ASP A 281 1.40 10.59 40.80
CA ASP A 281 0.02 10.22 41.08
C ASP A 281 -0.66 9.78 39.78
N ALA A 282 -0.45 8.50 39.41
CA ALA A 282 -0.96 7.94 38.16
C ALA A 282 -2.48 8.07 38.04
N ASP A 283 -3.22 7.82 39.13
CA ASP A 283 -4.67 7.88 39.15
C ASP A 283 -5.17 9.32 39.00
N GLY A 284 -4.55 10.27 39.69
CA GLY A 284 -4.85 11.69 39.55
C GLY A 284 -4.58 12.21 38.13
N ILE A 285 -3.45 11.79 37.52
CA ILE A 285 -3.12 12.14 36.14
C ILE A 285 -4.14 11.54 35.17
N ALA A 286 -4.52 10.27 35.33
CA ALA A 286 -5.55 9.64 34.50
C ALA A 286 -6.89 10.40 34.54
N ASN A 287 -7.34 10.82 35.73
CA ASN A 287 -8.55 11.63 35.86
C ASN A 287 -8.42 13.00 35.17
N ALA A 288 -7.26 13.66 35.28
CA ALA A 288 -7.01 14.92 34.58
C ALA A 288 -7.04 14.77 33.05
N LEU A 289 -6.54 13.65 32.53
CA LEU A 289 -6.62 13.31 31.10
C LEU A 289 -8.06 13.10 30.65
N VAL A 290 -8.87 12.38 31.44
CA VAL A 290 -10.30 12.15 31.14
C VAL A 290 -11.08 13.46 31.13
N GLU A 291 -10.88 14.31 32.15
CA GLU A 291 -11.52 15.63 32.20
C GLU A 291 -11.14 16.46 30.97
N GLY A 292 -9.84 16.59 30.69
CA GLY A 292 -9.38 17.43 29.59
C GLY A 292 -9.73 16.90 28.21
N ALA A 293 -9.63 15.59 27.96
CA ALA A 293 -10.00 15.00 26.68
C ALA A 293 -11.50 15.17 26.35
N SER A 294 -12.37 15.28 27.38
CA SER A 294 -13.80 15.49 27.17
C SER A 294 -14.18 16.90 26.71
N GLU A 295 -13.27 17.86 26.81
CA GLU A 295 -13.50 19.26 26.42
C GLU A 295 -13.09 19.58 24.97
N PHE A 296 -12.34 18.69 24.31
CA PHE A 296 -11.75 18.94 22.99
C PHE A 296 -11.96 17.77 22.02
N ASP A 297 -12.23 18.09 20.75
CA ASP A 297 -12.40 17.10 19.68
C ASP A 297 -11.04 16.68 19.05
N LYS A 298 -10.00 16.50 19.87
CA LYS A 298 -8.64 16.11 19.44
C LYS A 298 -8.26 14.76 20.02
N PRO A 299 -7.55 13.90 19.26
CA PRO A 299 -7.08 12.62 19.79
C PRO A 299 -6.08 12.83 20.94
N VAL A 300 -6.41 12.24 22.10
CA VAL A 300 -5.55 12.18 23.27
C VAL A 300 -5.17 10.72 23.51
N ILE A 301 -3.87 10.45 23.54
CA ILE A 301 -3.31 9.10 23.72
C ILE A 301 -2.44 9.08 24.99
N ALA A 302 -2.66 8.10 25.86
CA ALA A 302 -1.87 7.93 27.07
C ALA A 302 -0.72 6.92 26.86
N VAL A 303 0.44 7.23 27.43
CA VAL A 303 1.61 6.34 27.48
C VAL A 303 2.03 6.18 28.94
N ASN A 304 1.59 5.11 29.57
CA ASN A 304 1.97 4.78 30.94
C ASN A 304 3.15 3.79 30.91
N MET A 305 4.37 4.33 31.00
CA MET A 305 5.63 3.58 30.86
C MET A 305 5.92 2.72 32.10
N GLY A 306 5.16 1.66 32.31
CA GLY A 306 5.31 0.80 33.48
C GLY A 306 4.34 -0.39 33.49
N GLY A 307 4.06 -0.88 34.69
CA GLY A 307 3.18 -2.03 34.88
C GLY A 307 2.30 -1.87 36.13
N PRO A 308 2.54 -2.60 37.23
CA PRO A 308 1.58 -2.72 38.33
C PRO A 308 1.09 -1.40 38.95
N THR A 309 1.91 -0.34 38.93
CA THR A 309 1.55 0.96 39.50
C THR A 309 0.54 1.76 38.67
N PHE A 310 0.27 1.33 37.44
CA PHE A 310 -0.65 1.99 36.51
C PHE A 310 -1.96 1.22 36.31
N GLU A 311 -2.18 0.08 36.96
CA GLU A 311 -3.35 -0.78 36.69
C GLU A 311 -4.68 -0.02 36.83
N ASN A 312 -4.89 0.66 37.97
CA ASN A 312 -6.09 1.45 38.22
C ASN A 312 -6.22 2.63 37.23
N ALA A 313 -5.15 3.42 37.05
CA ALA A 313 -5.10 4.51 36.08
C ALA A 313 -5.44 4.05 34.66
N ASN A 314 -4.90 2.90 34.22
CA ASN A 314 -5.16 2.34 32.90
C ASN A 314 -6.61 1.88 32.74
N ASP A 315 -7.22 1.33 33.79
CA ASP A 315 -8.64 0.95 33.76
C ASP A 315 -9.53 2.20 33.68
N VAL A 316 -9.24 3.26 34.44
CA VAL A 316 -9.95 4.54 34.35
C VAL A 316 -9.86 5.14 32.94
N LEU A 317 -8.66 5.15 32.34
CA LEU A 317 -8.46 5.66 30.98
C LEU A 317 -9.24 4.80 29.96
N ARG A 318 -9.18 3.48 30.07
CA ARG A 318 -9.85 2.54 29.15
C ARG A 318 -11.38 2.68 29.22
N ASP A 319 -11.93 2.77 30.42
CA ASP A 319 -13.37 2.91 30.67
C ASP A 319 -13.93 4.25 30.14
N ASN A 320 -13.08 5.28 30.04
CA ASN A 320 -13.43 6.58 29.49
C ASN A 320 -12.96 6.77 28.03
N GLY A 321 -12.53 5.69 27.37
CA GLY A 321 -12.21 5.70 25.95
C GLY A 321 -10.91 6.43 25.58
N ILE A 322 -9.92 6.50 26.48
CA ILE A 322 -8.58 6.99 26.14
C ILE A 322 -7.68 5.78 25.83
N PRO A 323 -7.18 5.63 24.59
CA PRO A 323 -6.26 4.54 24.27
C PRO A 323 -4.96 4.71 25.05
N THR A 324 -4.53 3.62 25.67
CA THR A 324 -3.41 3.62 26.60
C THR A 324 -2.38 2.57 26.18
N TYR A 325 -1.13 3.00 26.00
CA TYR A 325 -0.02 2.17 25.58
C TYR A 325 1.11 2.20 26.62
N VAL A 326 2.04 1.26 26.51
CA VAL A 326 3.22 1.19 27.40
C VAL A 326 4.41 1.95 26.82
N PHE A 327 4.60 1.91 25.49
CA PHE A 327 5.76 2.48 24.82
C PHE A 327 5.36 3.68 23.94
N PRO A 328 6.15 4.78 23.97
CA PRO A 328 5.83 6.00 23.22
C PRO A 328 5.79 5.79 21.71
N GLU A 329 6.65 4.93 21.17
CA GLU A 329 6.73 4.66 19.73
C GLU A 329 5.42 4.06 19.19
N THR A 330 4.71 3.27 20.02
CA THR A 330 3.38 2.74 19.67
C THR A 330 2.36 3.87 19.58
N ALA A 331 2.32 4.79 20.56
CA ALA A 331 1.39 5.92 20.56
C ALA A 331 1.59 6.84 19.34
N VAL A 332 2.86 7.14 19.01
CA VAL A 332 3.19 7.92 17.82
C VAL A 332 2.79 7.18 16.54
N LYS A 333 3.05 5.87 16.46
CA LYS A 333 2.69 5.04 15.31
C LYS A 333 1.17 5.02 15.08
N VAL A 334 0.36 4.80 16.12
CA VAL A 334 -1.10 4.76 15.95
C VAL A 334 -1.66 6.14 15.60
N PHE A 335 -1.04 7.23 16.05
CA PHE A 335 -1.40 8.57 15.62
C PHE A 335 -1.14 8.79 14.12
N ASP A 336 -0.04 8.28 13.57
CA ASP A 336 0.18 8.30 12.12
C ASP A 336 -0.94 7.57 11.34
N TYR A 337 -1.40 6.42 11.83
CA TYR A 337 -2.54 5.73 11.21
C TYR A 337 -3.82 6.59 11.24
N LEU A 338 -4.13 7.25 12.36
CA LEU A 338 -5.27 8.16 12.45
C LEU A 338 -5.15 9.31 11.44
N ALA A 339 -3.98 9.96 11.35
CA ALA A 339 -3.73 11.06 10.42
C ALA A 339 -3.77 10.63 8.96
N ARG A 340 -3.24 9.44 8.63
CA ARG A 340 -3.33 8.87 7.27
C ARG A 340 -4.77 8.54 6.89
N PHE A 341 -5.58 8.08 7.83
CA PHE A 341 -6.98 7.80 7.56
C PHE A 341 -7.79 9.07 7.29
N ALA A 342 -7.55 10.14 8.07
CA ALA A 342 -8.15 11.44 7.78
C ALA A 342 -7.85 11.89 6.34
N ALA A 343 -6.60 11.74 5.88
CA ALA A 343 -6.23 12.02 4.50
C ALA A 343 -6.91 11.09 3.47
N VAL A 344 -7.15 9.82 3.80
CA VAL A 344 -7.92 8.89 2.94
C VAL A 344 -9.38 9.37 2.79
N GLN A 345 -10.00 9.89 3.85
CA GLN A 345 -11.37 10.41 3.80
C GLN A 345 -11.49 11.69 2.97
N ASP A 346 -10.42 12.47 2.85
CA ASP A 346 -10.40 13.69 2.03
C ASP A 346 -9.93 13.45 0.59
N ARG A 347 -9.49 12.22 0.27
CA ARG A 347 -8.92 11.90 -1.04
C ARG A 347 -10.01 11.87 -2.13
N ASN A 348 -9.70 12.49 -3.26
CA ASN A 348 -10.51 12.40 -4.47
C ASN A 348 -9.79 11.53 -5.50
N TYR A 349 -10.51 10.60 -6.12
CA TYR A 349 -9.95 9.67 -7.09
C TYR A 349 -10.43 10.03 -8.49
N ASP A 350 -9.50 10.43 -9.36
CA ASP A 350 -9.73 10.50 -10.79
C ASP A 350 -9.58 9.11 -11.45
N ASP A 351 -9.85 9.01 -12.75
CA ASP A 351 -9.67 7.78 -13.53
C ASP A 351 -8.98 8.09 -14.87
N PRO A 352 -7.68 8.48 -14.84
CA PRO A 352 -6.95 8.84 -16.06
C PRO A 352 -6.85 7.67 -17.04
N VAL A 353 -6.75 6.43 -16.56
CA VAL A 353 -6.70 5.22 -17.40
C VAL A 353 -8.04 4.99 -18.08
N GLY A 354 -9.16 5.08 -17.33
CA GLY A 354 -10.50 4.97 -17.90
C GLY A 354 -10.88 6.11 -18.85
N ALA A 355 -10.18 7.24 -18.80
CA ALA A 355 -10.37 8.38 -19.69
C ALA A 355 -9.70 8.23 -21.06
N VAL A 356 -8.81 7.25 -21.24
CA VAL A 356 -8.18 6.96 -22.54
C VAL A 356 -9.17 6.19 -23.43
N ASP A 357 -9.69 6.85 -24.46
CA ASP A 357 -10.65 6.27 -25.42
C ASP A 357 -10.12 6.20 -26.87
N ASP A 358 -8.94 6.76 -27.12
CA ASP A 358 -8.30 6.87 -28.44
C ASP A 358 -7.38 5.68 -28.77
N VAL A 359 -7.81 4.46 -28.43
CA VAL A 359 -7.01 3.22 -28.61
C VAL A 359 -7.63 2.26 -29.63
N ASP A 360 -6.79 1.61 -30.44
CA ASP A 360 -7.21 0.61 -31.42
C ASP A 360 -7.03 -0.82 -30.89
N LYS A 361 -8.00 -1.26 -30.07
CA LYS A 361 -7.99 -2.61 -29.48
C LYS A 361 -8.13 -3.70 -30.55
N GLU A 362 -8.87 -3.45 -31.63
CA GLU A 362 -9.08 -4.43 -32.70
C GLU A 362 -7.77 -4.72 -33.45
N ALA A 363 -6.96 -3.68 -33.74
CA ALA A 363 -5.64 -3.85 -34.32
C ALA A 363 -4.71 -4.69 -33.43
N VAL A 364 -4.73 -4.43 -32.12
CA VAL A 364 -3.88 -5.15 -31.15
C VAL A 364 -4.32 -6.61 -31.01
N GLU A 365 -5.63 -6.87 -30.95
CA GLU A 365 -6.18 -8.23 -30.95
C GLU A 365 -5.77 -9.01 -32.21
N ALA A 366 -5.78 -8.36 -33.38
CA ALA A 366 -5.32 -8.98 -34.62
C ALA A 366 -3.82 -9.32 -34.61
N ILE A 367 -2.98 -8.44 -34.05
CA ILE A 367 -1.54 -8.71 -33.87
C ILE A 367 -1.36 -9.92 -32.95
N PHE A 368 -2.02 -9.95 -31.79
CA PHE A 368 -1.91 -11.06 -30.84
C PHE A 368 -2.47 -12.38 -31.40
N ALA A 369 -3.54 -12.33 -32.19
CA ALA A 369 -4.09 -13.50 -32.86
C ALA A 369 -3.08 -14.10 -33.84
N LYS A 370 -2.43 -13.27 -34.66
CA LYS A 370 -1.39 -13.70 -35.59
C LYS A 370 -0.19 -14.33 -34.88
N VAL A 371 0.30 -13.70 -33.81
CA VAL A 371 1.43 -14.21 -33.01
C VAL A 371 1.10 -15.58 -32.41
N LYS A 372 -0.13 -15.77 -31.91
CA LYS A 372 -0.61 -17.07 -31.40
C LYS A 372 -0.78 -18.12 -32.49
N GLU A 373 -1.26 -17.74 -33.68
CA GLU A 373 -1.36 -18.65 -34.83
C GLU A 373 0.02 -19.15 -35.28
N GLU A 374 1.05 -18.31 -35.13
CA GLU A 374 2.45 -18.66 -35.38
C GLU A 374 3.11 -19.43 -34.20
N GLU A 375 2.33 -19.80 -33.18
CA GLU A 375 2.78 -20.51 -31.96
C GLU A 375 3.92 -19.78 -31.21
N ARG A 376 3.93 -18.44 -31.28
CA ARG A 376 4.88 -17.60 -30.55
C ARG A 376 4.28 -17.10 -29.24
N ASP A 377 5.12 -16.96 -28.23
CA ASP A 377 4.80 -16.37 -26.92
C ASP A 377 5.32 -14.93 -26.79
N THR A 378 6.07 -14.44 -27.78
CA THR A 378 6.79 -13.17 -27.75
C THR A 378 6.57 -12.38 -29.05
N LEU A 379 6.33 -11.07 -28.92
CA LEU A 379 6.23 -10.14 -30.05
C LEU A 379 7.61 -9.85 -30.67
N LEU A 380 7.64 -9.64 -31.98
CA LEU A 380 8.75 -8.94 -32.60
C LEU A 380 8.75 -7.46 -32.18
N GLY A 381 9.88 -6.76 -32.28
CA GLY A 381 9.96 -5.33 -31.94
C GLY A 381 9.05 -4.47 -32.81
N SER A 382 8.91 -4.81 -34.09
CA SER A 382 7.96 -4.18 -35.02
C SER A 382 6.49 -4.39 -34.63
N GLU A 383 6.14 -5.58 -34.14
CA GLU A 383 4.79 -5.88 -33.63
C GLU A 383 4.54 -5.14 -32.31
N ALA A 384 5.53 -5.10 -31.42
CA ALA A 384 5.45 -4.35 -30.16
C ALA A 384 5.32 -2.84 -30.42
N TYR A 385 6.02 -2.30 -31.43
CA TYR A 385 5.85 -0.92 -31.87
C TYR A 385 4.43 -0.65 -32.40
N ALA A 386 3.88 -1.53 -33.21
CA ALA A 386 2.50 -1.39 -33.70
C ALA A 386 1.47 -1.43 -32.56
N VAL A 387 1.71 -2.24 -31.52
CA VAL A 387 0.88 -2.23 -30.28
C VAL A 387 1.02 -0.91 -29.54
N ALA A 388 2.24 -0.40 -29.38
CA ALA A 388 2.49 0.89 -28.74
C ALA A 388 1.79 2.04 -29.50
N GLU A 389 1.90 2.06 -30.82
CA GLU A 389 1.22 3.04 -31.70
C GLU A 389 -0.30 2.96 -31.56
N ALA A 390 -0.88 1.76 -31.57
CA ALA A 390 -2.33 1.55 -31.39
C ALA A 390 -2.86 2.01 -30.03
N TYR A 391 -2.00 2.08 -29.00
CA TYR A 391 -2.33 2.64 -27.68
C TYR A 391 -1.90 4.10 -27.51
N GLY A 392 -1.33 4.73 -28.54
CA GLY A 392 -0.84 6.11 -28.52
C GLY A 392 0.43 6.31 -27.69
N ILE A 393 1.19 5.25 -27.41
CA ILE A 393 2.46 5.32 -26.69
C ILE A 393 3.54 5.81 -27.66
N GLU A 394 4.19 6.92 -27.33
CA GLU A 394 5.29 7.46 -28.13
C GLU A 394 6.51 6.52 -28.07
N ALA A 395 6.77 5.83 -29.17
CA ALA A 395 7.90 4.92 -29.32
C ALA A 395 8.68 5.23 -30.60
N ALA A 396 9.98 4.94 -30.59
CA ALA A 396 10.81 5.06 -31.79
C ALA A 396 10.28 4.13 -32.89
N PRO A 397 10.01 4.63 -34.12
CA PRO A 397 9.46 3.81 -35.19
C PRO A 397 10.27 2.56 -35.49
N ILE A 398 9.60 1.42 -35.61
CA ILE A 398 10.20 0.12 -35.98
C ILE A 398 9.39 -0.50 -37.11
N LYS A 399 10.06 -0.91 -38.19
CA LYS A 399 9.46 -1.66 -39.30
C LYS A 399 10.30 -2.89 -39.60
N LEU A 400 9.63 -3.99 -39.96
CA LEU A 400 10.29 -5.24 -40.35
C LEU A 400 10.62 -5.19 -41.84
N ALA A 401 11.89 -5.44 -42.20
CA ALA A 401 12.33 -5.69 -43.55
C ALA A 401 12.60 -7.18 -43.76
N THR A 402 12.16 -7.71 -44.90
CA THR A 402 12.38 -9.10 -45.32
C THR A 402 13.43 -9.25 -46.43
N SER A 403 13.91 -8.12 -46.95
CA SER A 403 14.99 -8.06 -47.95
C SER A 403 15.89 -6.84 -47.73
N ALA A 404 17.09 -6.88 -48.29
CA ALA A 404 18.03 -5.76 -48.23
C ALA A 404 17.43 -4.47 -48.83
N GLU A 405 16.86 -4.55 -50.04
CA GLU A 405 16.22 -3.41 -50.72
C GLU A 405 15.11 -2.77 -49.87
N GLU A 406 14.27 -3.61 -49.24
CA GLU A 406 13.23 -3.14 -48.31
C GLU A 406 13.84 -2.44 -47.10
N ALA A 407 14.91 -3.00 -46.51
CA ALA A 407 15.60 -2.37 -45.38
C ALA A 407 16.17 -0.99 -45.76
N GLY A 408 16.73 -0.85 -46.96
CA GLY A 408 17.22 0.42 -47.49
C GLY A 408 16.12 1.46 -47.66
N VAL A 409 14.99 1.09 -48.26
CA VAL A 409 13.83 1.99 -48.43
C VAL A 409 13.27 2.43 -47.08
N LEU A 410 13.07 1.49 -46.15
CA LEU A 410 12.55 1.80 -44.82
C LEU A 410 13.51 2.69 -44.01
N ALA A 411 14.82 2.49 -44.14
CA ALA A 411 15.83 3.33 -43.50
C ALA A 411 15.80 4.77 -44.00
N GLU A 412 15.63 4.97 -45.31
CA GLU A 412 15.47 6.28 -45.93
C GLU A 412 14.17 6.97 -45.47
N GLU A 413 13.05 6.23 -45.41
CA GLU A 413 11.76 6.74 -44.91
C GLU A 413 11.80 7.18 -43.45
N MET A 414 12.57 6.49 -42.60
CA MET A 414 12.71 6.82 -41.17
C MET A 414 13.66 8.00 -40.90
N GLU A 415 14.38 8.46 -41.92
CA GLU A 415 15.48 9.41 -41.84
C GLU A 415 16.67 8.89 -41.00
N PHE A 416 17.89 9.16 -41.44
CA PHE A 416 19.11 8.73 -40.75
C PHE A 416 19.40 9.56 -39.48
N PRO A 417 20.11 9.00 -38.47
CA PRO A 417 20.60 7.62 -38.42
C PRO A 417 19.53 6.59 -38.02
N VAL A 418 19.72 5.35 -38.46
CA VAL A 418 18.89 4.19 -38.07
C VAL A 418 19.71 3.07 -37.44
N VAL A 419 19.02 2.14 -36.81
CA VAL A 419 19.56 0.90 -36.24
C VAL A 419 18.90 -0.29 -36.95
N LEU A 420 19.71 -1.25 -37.39
CA LEU A 420 19.22 -2.52 -37.92
C LEU A 420 19.43 -3.64 -36.89
N LYS A 421 18.37 -4.39 -36.58
CA LYS A 421 18.38 -5.47 -35.58
C LYS A 421 17.75 -6.74 -36.12
N ILE A 422 18.33 -7.91 -35.86
CA ILE A 422 17.72 -9.18 -36.27
C ILE A 422 16.34 -9.37 -35.62
N ALA A 423 15.36 -9.74 -36.44
CA ALA A 423 14.01 -10.04 -36.00
C ALA A 423 13.84 -11.55 -35.85
N SER A 424 13.84 -12.04 -34.60
CA SER A 424 13.57 -13.42 -34.27
C SER A 424 13.16 -13.54 -32.81
N ASP A 425 12.14 -14.34 -32.55
CA ASP A 425 11.68 -14.80 -31.24
C ASP A 425 12.66 -15.79 -30.58
N LYS A 426 13.47 -16.49 -31.38
CA LYS A 426 14.40 -17.55 -30.93
C LYS A 426 15.82 -17.06 -30.66
N ILE A 427 16.16 -15.84 -31.04
CA ILE A 427 17.49 -15.25 -30.86
C ILE A 427 17.41 -14.12 -29.82
N LEU A 428 17.63 -14.46 -28.55
CA LEU A 428 17.53 -13.53 -27.42
C LEU A 428 18.74 -12.57 -27.34
N HIS A 429 19.97 -13.08 -27.40
CA HIS A 429 21.20 -12.28 -27.31
C HIS A 429 21.66 -11.78 -28.69
N LYS A 430 20.86 -10.91 -29.31
CA LYS A 430 21.07 -10.41 -30.69
C LYS A 430 22.44 -9.77 -30.91
N SER A 431 22.93 -9.01 -29.93
CA SER A 431 24.22 -8.30 -30.05
C SER A 431 25.41 -9.25 -30.14
N ASP A 432 25.36 -10.40 -29.46
CA ASP A 432 26.49 -11.34 -29.35
C ASP A 432 26.81 -12.02 -30.68
N ILE A 433 25.80 -12.15 -31.55
CA ILE A 433 25.94 -12.70 -32.89
C ILE A 433 26.19 -11.61 -33.95
N GLY A 434 26.38 -10.34 -33.54
CA GLY A 434 26.46 -9.23 -34.48
C GLY A 434 25.13 -8.91 -35.18
N GLY A 435 24.01 -9.29 -34.57
CA GLY A 435 22.65 -9.06 -35.06
C GLY A 435 22.09 -7.68 -34.72
N VAL A 436 22.91 -6.73 -34.26
CA VAL A 436 22.55 -5.34 -34.00
C VAL A 436 23.63 -4.43 -34.58
N LYS A 437 23.24 -3.49 -35.44
CA LYS A 437 24.13 -2.50 -36.05
C LYS A 437 23.50 -1.12 -35.92
N VAL A 438 24.21 -0.21 -35.26
CA VAL A 438 23.75 1.15 -34.92
C VAL A 438 24.43 2.20 -35.80
N GLY A 439 23.79 3.36 -35.94
CA GLY A 439 24.41 4.55 -36.54
C GLY A 439 24.52 4.51 -38.07
N ILE A 440 23.64 3.76 -38.73
CA ILE A 440 23.60 3.62 -40.20
C ILE A 440 23.13 4.93 -40.80
N GLN A 441 23.85 5.43 -41.82
CA GLN A 441 23.72 6.79 -42.34
C GLN A 441 23.18 6.87 -43.78
N THR A 442 23.15 5.75 -44.50
CA THR A 442 22.75 5.73 -45.92
C THR A 442 21.91 4.50 -46.24
N LYS A 443 21.18 4.59 -47.36
CA LYS A 443 20.36 3.50 -47.88
C LYS A 443 21.23 2.30 -48.26
N GLU A 444 22.33 2.54 -48.97
CA GLU A 444 23.25 1.50 -49.41
C GLU A 444 23.90 0.78 -48.22
N GLU A 445 24.27 1.53 -47.16
CA GLU A 445 24.79 0.93 -45.93
C GLU A 445 23.74 0.05 -45.23
N ALA A 446 22.46 0.46 -45.22
CA ALA A 446 21.39 -0.36 -44.65
C ALA A 446 21.18 -1.67 -45.43
N GLU A 447 21.26 -1.63 -46.77
CA GLU A 447 21.20 -2.82 -47.63
C GLU A 447 22.36 -3.79 -47.35
N GLU A 448 23.58 -3.27 -47.24
CA GLU A 448 24.77 -4.07 -46.92
C GLU A 448 24.70 -4.69 -45.52
N VAL A 449 24.27 -3.90 -44.54
CA VAL A 449 24.13 -4.33 -43.14
C VAL A 449 23.05 -5.40 -42.99
N PHE A 450 21.96 -5.32 -43.75
CA PHE A 450 20.92 -6.35 -43.75
C PHE A 450 21.51 -7.73 -44.09
N GLU A 451 22.26 -7.81 -45.20
CA GLU A 451 22.89 -9.06 -45.64
C GLU A 451 23.92 -9.55 -44.61
N GLU A 452 24.69 -8.63 -44.00
CA GLU A 452 25.63 -8.96 -42.93
C GLU A 452 24.92 -9.61 -41.73
N ILE A 453 23.84 -8.99 -41.24
CA ILE A 453 23.06 -9.49 -40.09
C ILE A 453 22.47 -10.88 -40.40
N MET A 454 21.89 -11.07 -41.60
CA MET A 454 21.31 -12.35 -42.00
C MET A 454 22.37 -13.45 -42.13
N ALA A 455 23.54 -13.12 -42.69
CA ALA A 455 24.66 -14.06 -42.80
C ALA A 455 25.20 -14.44 -41.41
N ASN A 456 25.32 -13.47 -40.50
CA ASN A 456 25.75 -13.69 -39.12
C ASN A 456 24.77 -14.59 -38.35
N ALA A 457 23.46 -14.32 -38.47
CA ALA A 457 22.42 -15.13 -37.86
C ALA A 457 22.44 -16.57 -38.37
N LYS A 458 22.54 -16.78 -39.68
CA LYS A 458 22.64 -18.12 -40.29
C LYS A 458 23.89 -18.87 -39.87
N LYS A 459 25.02 -18.17 -39.67
CA LYS A 459 26.26 -18.77 -39.20
C LYS A 459 26.19 -19.18 -37.73
N ALA A 460 25.61 -18.35 -36.88
CA ALA A 460 25.48 -18.61 -35.45
C ALA A 460 24.39 -19.65 -35.14
N HIS A 461 23.27 -19.59 -35.86
CA HIS A 461 22.10 -20.45 -35.67
C HIS A 461 21.58 -20.99 -37.00
N PRO A 462 22.21 -22.04 -37.57
CA PRO A 462 21.81 -22.59 -38.87
C PRO A 462 20.40 -23.18 -38.91
N ASP A 463 19.87 -23.59 -37.76
CA ASP A 463 18.56 -24.21 -37.61
C ASP A 463 17.43 -23.19 -37.40
N ILE A 464 17.78 -21.91 -37.24
CA ILE A 464 16.81 -20.83 -37.05
C ILE A 464 16.67 -20.06 -38.35
N ILE A 465 15.42 -19.88 -38.79
CA ILE A 465 15.08 -18.97 -39.90
C ILE A 465 14.54 -17.69 -39.24
N PRO A 466 15.31 -16.59 -39.24
CA PRO A 466 14.83 -15.32 -38.72
C PRO A 466 13.67 -14.78 -39.55
N ASN A 467 12.81 -13.97 -38.92
CA ASN A 467 11.68 -13.30 -39.59
C ASN A 467 12.15 -12.17 -40.53
N GLY A 468 13.37 -11.65 -40.33
CA GLY A 468 13.95 -10.58 -41.12
C GLY A 468 14.87 -9.70 -40.28
N VAL A 469 14.95 -8.42 -40.63
CA VAL A 469 15.70 -7.39 -39.89
C VAL A 469 14.77 -6.21 -39.62
N GLU A 470 14.69 -5.78 -38.37
CA GLU A 470 13.99 -4.59 -37.94
C GLU A 470 14.84 -3.35 -38.20
N VAL A 471 14.28 -2.41 -38.95
CA VAL A 471 14.80 -1.07 -39.12
C VAL A 471 14.14 -0.18 -38.07
N GLN A 472 14.94 0.47 -37.24
CA GLN A 472 14.47 1.30 -36.14
C GLN A 472 15.12 2.68 -36.20
N LYS A 473 14.34 3.75 -36.00
CA LYS A 473 14.88 5.10 -35.84
C LYS A 473 15.84 5.19 -34.64
N MET A 474 17.02 5.75 -34.83
CA MET A 474 17.94 6.04 -33.73
C MET A 474 17.56 7.38 -33.09
N MET A 475 17.14 7.33 -31.82
CA MET A 475 16.77 8.52 -31.04
C MET A 475 17.99 9.09 -30.31
N ASP A 476 17.90 10.36 -29.91
CA ASP A 476 18.91 11.01 -29.08
C ASP A 476 19.01 10.35 -27.69
N SER A 477 20.19 10.44 -27.07
CA SER A 477 20.38 10.00 -25.68
C SER A 477 19.57 10.88 -24.72
N GLY A 478 18.95 10.24 -23.73
CA GLY A 478 18.23 10.92 -22.65
C GLY A 478 18.35 10.16 -21.33
N ILE A 479 17.51 10.54 -20.37
CA ILE A 479 17.38 9.82 -19.10
C ILE A 479 16.64 8.51 -19.37
N GLU A 480 17.26 7.38 -19.06
CA GLU A 480 16.64 6.07 -19.22
C GLU A 480 15.70 5.76 -18.05
N VAL A 481 14.42 5.57 -18.35
CA VAL A 481 13.40 5.09 -17.41
C VAL A 481 12.82 3.77 -17.91
N LEU A 482 12.28 2.99 -16.97
CA LEU A 482 11.52 1.79 -17.25
C LEU A 482 10.05 2.07 -16.95
N VAL A 483 9.18 1.80 -17.92
CA VAL A 483 7.73 1.64 -17.75
C VAL A 483 7.39 0.25 -18.26
N GLY A 484 6.81 -0.58 -17.41
CA GLY A 484 6.47 -1.95 -17.77
C GLY A 484 5.18 -2.40 -17.10
N MET A 485 4.57 -3.45 -17.64
CA MET A 485 3.41 -4.09 -17.03
C MET A 485 3.72 -5.56 -16.76
N ILE A 486 3.40 -6.02 -15.56
CA ILE A 486 3.38 -7.44 -15.19
C ILE A 486 1.97 -7.82 -14.75
N ARG A 487 1.54 -9.05 -15.01
CA ARG A 487 0.23 -9.52 -14.55
C ARG A 487 0.41 -10.39 -13.31
N ASP A 488 0.02 -9.87 -12.15
CA ASP A 488 -0.10 -10.63 -10.92
C ASP A 488 -1.34 -11.56 -10.99
N ALA A 489 -1.25 -12.72 -10.35
CA ALA A 489 -2.31 -13.72 -10.38
C ALA A 489 -3.56 -13.28 -9.60
N GLN A 490 -3.38 -12.54 -8.50
CA GLN A 490 -4.44 -12.13 -7.58
C GLN A 490 -5.08 -10.80 -7.98
N PHE A 491 -4.25 -9.81 -8.34
CA PHE A 491 -4.69 -8.43 -8.56
C PHE A 491 -4.65 -7.99 -10.03
N GLY A 492 -4.18 -8.85 -10.94
CA GLY A 492 -4.12 -8.57 -12.36
C GLY A 492 -2.98 -7.62 -12.75
N PRO A 493 -3.16 -6.71 -13.70
CA PRO A 493 -2.08 -5.89 -14.24
C PRO A 493 -1.51 -4.92 -13.21
N MET A 494 -0.18 -4.93 -13.08
CA MET A 494 0.63 -4.04 -12.27
C MET A 494 1.61 -3.29 -13.14
N ILE A 495 1.67 -1.97 -12.96
CA ILE A 495 2.59 -1.08 -13.65
C ILE A 495 3.85 -0.91 -12.81
N ALA A 496 4.98 -1.19 -13.42
CA ALA A 496 6.30 -0.91 -12.90
C ALA A 496 6.81 0.40 -13.49
N PHE A 497 7.28 1.29 -12.62
CA PHE A 497 8.03 2.50 -13.00
C PHE A 497 9.36 2.51 -12.27
N GLY A 498 10.44 2.88 -12.94
CA GLY A 498 11.75 2.92 -12.30
C GLY A 498 12.87 3.41 -13.20
N MET A 499 14.09 3.28 -12.70
CA MET A 499 15.28 3.52 -13.50
C MET A 499 15.33 2.51 -14.66
N GLY A 500 15.76 2.96 -15.84
CA GLY A 500 16.01 2.12 -17.01
C GLY A 500 17.48 1.71 -17.15
N GLY A 501 17.79 0.99 -18.24
CA GLY A 501 19.16 0.70 -18.65
C GLY A 501 19.78 -0.56 -18.05
N VAL A 502 21.11 -0.61 -18.04
CA VAL A 502 21.87 -1.82 -17.63
C VAL A 502 21.95 -2.02 -16.12
N LEU A 503 21.63 -0.99 -15.33
CA LEU A 503 21.78 -0.99 -13.87
C LEU A 503 20.49 -1.31 -13.10
N VAL A 504 19.36 -1.53 -13.78
CA VAL A 504 18.05 -1.76 -13.14
C VAL A 504 18.09 -2.89 -12.12
N ASN A 505 18.64 -4.05 -12.51
CA ASN A 505 18.75 -5.22 -11.64
C ASN A 505 19.73 -5.04 -10.47
N LEU A 506 20.60 -4.01 -10.50
CA LEU A 506 21.60 -3.75 -9.46
C LEU A 506 21.11 -2.73 -8.43
N LEU A 507 20.41 -1.69 -8.88
CA LEU A 507 19.96 -0.60 -8.00
C LEU A 507 18.58 -0.83 -7.39
N GLU A 508 17.79 -1.74 -7.98
CA GLU A 508 16.43 -2.10 -7.52
C GLU A 508 15.53 -0.86 -7.34
N ASP A 509 15.73 0.16 -8.19
CA ASP A 509 14.99 1.43 -8.17
C ASP A 509 13.70 1.32 -8.98
N VAL A 510 12.73 0.56 -8.46
CA VAL A 510 11.44 0.29 -9.11
C VAL A 510 10.31 0.42 -8.11
N SER A 511 9.23 1.10 -8.52
CA SER A 511 7.97 1.22 -7.79
C SER A 511 6.83 0.58 -8.59
N PHE A 512 5.85 0.01 -7.89
CA PHE A 512 4.72 -0.70 -8.50
C PHE A 512 3.39 -0.07 -8.09
N LYS A 513 2.44 -0.04 -9.04
CA LYS A 513 1.02 0.28 -8.80
C LYS A 513 0.14 -0.71 -9.56
N LEU A 514 -1.03 -1.04 -9.05
CA LEU A 514 -2.07 -1.73 -9.81
C LEU A 514 -2.58 -0.79 -10.92
N ALA A 515 -2.70 -1.30 -12.14
CA ALA A 515 -3.19 -0.52 -13.28
C ALA A 515 -4.67 -0.14 -13.10
N LYS A 516 -5.47 -1.07 -12.54
CA LYS A 516 -6.89 -0.85 -12.30
C LYS A 516 -7.11 0.15 -11.16
N GLY A 517 -7.82 1.23 -11.45
CA GLY A 517 -8.07 2.30 -10.49
C GLY A 517 -6.88 3.21 -10.25
N LEU A 518 -5.84 3.14 -11.09
CA LEU A 518 -4.68 4.01 -11.01
C LEU A 518 -5.08 5.48 -11.22
N THR A 519 -4.69 6.34 -10.29
CA THR A 519 -5.00 7.79 -10.31
C THR A 519 -3.79 8.63 -10.71
N THR A 520 -4.01 9.88 -11.11
CA THR A 520 -2.92 10.81 -11.46
C THR A 520 -1.99 11.06 -10.27
N GLU A 521 -2.57 11.15 -9.07
CA GLU A 521 -1.80 11.33 -7.83
C GLU A 521 -0.96 10.09 -7.52
N GLU A 522 -1.52 8.88 -7.66
CA GLU A 522 -0.76 7.64 -7.43
C GLU A 522 0.37 7.42 -8.44
N ILE A 523 0.22 7.89 -9.68
CA ILE A 523 1.30 7.89 -10.67
C ILE A 523 2.42 8.85 -10.22
N ALA A 524 2.06 10.05 -9.76
CA ALA A 524 3.04 10.99 -9.25
C ALA A 524 3.78 10.43 -8.03
N GLU A 525 3.06 9.84 -7.06
CA GLU A 525 3.65 9.13 -5.91
C GLU A 525 4.60 8.01 -6.38
N GLN A 526 4.16 7.17 -7.32
CA GLN A 526 4.98 6.07 -7.86
C GLN A 526 6.30 6.58 -8.43
N MET A 527 6.27 7.73 -9.11
CA MET A 527 7.48 8.35 -9.64
C MET A 527 8.36 8.90 -8.50
N GLU A 528 7.80 9.63 -7.54
CA GLU A 528 8.52 10.20 -6.40
C GLU A 528 9.19 9.14 -5.50
N ASP A 529 8.62 7.93 -5.44
CA ASP A 529 9.18 6.79 -4.71
C ASP A 529 10.50 6.27 -5.31
N THR A 530 10.88 6.73 -6.51
CA THR A 530 12.10 6.29 -7.23
C THR A 530 13.20 7.35 -7.20
N LYS A 531 14.46 6.90 -7.18
CA LYS A 531 15.64 7.77 -7.26
C LYS A 531 15.75 8.43 -8.63
N VAL A 532 15.30 7.76 -9.70
CA VAL A 532 15.32 8.33 -11.07
C VAL A 532 14.48 9.61 -11.18
N MET A 533 13.47 9.80 -10.33
CA MET A 533 12.72 11.07 -10.30
C MET A 533 13.60 12.27 -9.94
N GLY A 534 14.64 12.07 -9.13
CA GLY A 534 15.64 13.10 -8.87
C GLY A 534 16.44 13.51 -10.11
N LEU A 535 16.63 12.59 -11.07
CA LEU A 535 17.24 12.90 -12.36
C LEU A 535 16.25 13.59 -13.30
N LEU A 536 15.00 13.12 -13.34
CA LEU A 536 13.93 13.73 -14.16
C LEU A 536 13.62 15.18 -13.75
N LYS A 537 13.76 15.52 -12.46
CA LYS A 537 13.64 16.92 -11.97
C LYS A 537 14.82 17.81 -12.35
N GLY A 538 15.88 17.26 -12.94
CA GLY A 538 17.12 17.94 -13.28
C GLY A 538 18.19 17.78 -12.20
N PHE A 539 19.40 17.40 -12.63
CA PHE A 539 20.54 17.17 -11.75
C PHE A 539 21.77 17.95 -12.22
N ARG A 540 22.47 18.61 -11.29
CA ARG A 540 23.75 19.32 -11.56
C ARG A 540 23.75 20.26 -12.78
N GLY A 541 22.65 20.98 -13.01
CA GLY A 541 22.55 21.98 -14.09
C GLY A 541 21.99 21.43 -15.40
N GLU A 542 21.62 20.15 -15.46
CA GLU A 542 20.79 19.62 -16.54
C GLU A 542 19.34 20.12 -16.41
N ALA A 543 18.69 20.31 -17.56
CA ALA A 543 17.27 20.66 -17.60
C ALA A 543 16.42 19.47 -17.14
N PRO A 544 15.26 19.71 -16.53
CA PRO A 544 14.29 18.66 -16.24
C PRO A 544 13.91 17.89 -17.51
N GLY A 545 13.67 16.58 -17.36
CA GLY A 545 13.07 15.77 -18.41
C GLY A 545 11.57 16.06 -18.59
N ASP A 546 10.95 15.45 -19.59
CA ASP A 546 9.51 15.57 -19.83
C ASP A 546 8.72 14.62 -18.91
N ILE A 547 8.46 15.08 -17.69
CA ILE A 547 7.72 14.32 -16.67
C ILE A 547 6.29 14.03 -17.12
N GLU A 548 5.65 14.93 -17.87
CA GLU A 548 4.26 14.75 -18.32
C GLU A 548 4.16 13.70 -19.43
N ALA A 549 5.16 13.64 -20.33
CA ALA A 549 5.26 12.56 -21.31
C ALA A 549 5.41 11.18 -20.63
N VAL A 550 6.21 11.10 -19.55
CA VAL A 550 6.36 9.85 -18.76
C VAL A 550 5.04 9.45 -18.09
N LYS A 551 4.32 10.40 -17.48
CA LYS A 551 2.98 10.12 -16.91
C LYS A 551 2.00 9.64 -17.97
N SER A 552 1.97 10.29 -19.14
CA SER A 552 1.14 9.89 -20.28
C SER A 552 1.46 8.46 -20.74
N ALA A 553 2.75 8.11 -20.82
CA ALA A 553 3.18 6.76 -21.14
C ALA A 553 2.72 5.74 -20.09
N ILE A 554 2.85 6.05 -18.80
CA ILE A 554 2.35 5.20 -17.70
C ILE A 554 0.83 4.97 -17.84
N ILE A 555 0.06 6.03 -18.10
CA ILE A 555 -1.41 5.95 -18.27
C ILE A 555 -1.78 5.08 -19.47
N ARG A 556 -1.07 5.18 -20.59
CA ARG A 556 -1.36 4.40 -21.80
C ARG A 556 -0.87 2.96 -21.74
N VAL A 557 0.13 2.67 -20.89
CA VAL A 557 0.59 1.29 -20.62
C VAL A 557 -0.37 0.57 -19.66
N ALA A 558 -1.02 1.31 -18.76
CA ALA A 558 -2.06 0.82 -17.85
C ALA A 558 -3.38 0.51 -18.59
#